data_AF-A0A946TFD8-F1
#
_entry.id   AF-A0A946TFD8-F1
#
_cell.length_a   1.000
_cell.length_b   1.000
_cell.length_c   1.000
_cell.angle_alpha   90.00
_cell.angle_beta   90.00
_cell.angle_gamma   90.00
#
_symmetry.space_group_name_H-M   'P 1'
#
loop_
_entity.id
_entity.type
_entity.pdbx_description
1 polymer ?
#
loop_
_entity_poly.entity_id
_entity_poly.type
_entity_poly.pdbx_seq_one_letter_code
_entity_poly.pdbx_strand_id
1 'polypeptide(L)'
;MSEWNYTKCAKPFESIEAAEAFMEQKDFAGHILKRDNGYAAVCPTYPDGFYPDAVLVKSRDNAKGELAASKNLLTLSPASDCC
;
A
#
# COMPACT_ATOMS: atom_id res chain seq x y z
N MET A 1 -6.91 -20.16 -5.35
CA MET A 1 -6.00 -19.13 -5.88
C MET A 1 -6.51 -17.79 -5.39
N SER A 2 -5.83 -17.11 -4.47
CA SER A 2 -6.27 -15.78 -4.04
C SER A 2 -6.05 -14.82 -5.20
N GLU A 3 -7.12 -14.61 -5.98
CA GLU A 3 -7.20 -13.60 -7.03
C GLU A 3 -6.78 -12.26 -6.43
N TRP A 4 -5.66 -11.75 -6.91
CA TRP A 4 -5.30 -10.36 -6.70
C TRP A 4 -6.39 -9.55 -7.40
N ASN A 5 -7.31 -8.97 -6.63
CA ASN A 5 -8.40 -8.21 -7.19
C ASN A 5 -7.82 -6.88 -7.72
N TYR A 6 -7.51 -6.81 -9.01
CA TYR A 6 -6.90 -5.61 -9.61
C TYR A 6 -7.72 -4.33 -9.39
N THR A 7 -9.03 -4.46 -9.13
CA THR A 7 -9.94 -3.35 -8.79
C THR A 7 -9.90 -2.98 -7.29
N LYS A 8 -9.42 -3.87 -6.42
CA LYS A 8 -9.21 -3.65 -4.99
C LYS A 8 -7.83 -4.21 -4.64
N CYS A 9 -6.83 -3.40 -4.92
CA CYS A 9 -5.39 -3.67 -4.83
C CYS A 9 -4.96 -3.98 -3.37
N ALA A 10 -5.45 -5.09 -2.83
CA ALA A 10 -5.39 -5.51 -1.44
C ALA A 10 -5.40 -7.04 -1.36
N LYS A 11 -4.40 -7.63 -0.70
CA LYS A 11 -4.31 -9.07 -0.49
C LYS A 11 -4.06 -9.39 0.98
N PRO A 12 -4.86 -10.28 1.59
CA PRO A 12 -4.61 -10.77 2.94
C PRO A 12 -3.46 -11.78 2.95
N PHE A 13 -2.69 -11.76 4.02
CA PHE A 13 -1.57 -12.65 4.31
C PHE A 13 -1.64 -13.11 5.76
N GLU A 14 -1.20 -14.35 5.99
CA GLU A 14 -1.10 -14.91 7.34
C GLU A 14 0.13 -14.41 8.10
N SER A 15 1.12 -13.84 7.40
CA SER A 15 2.37 -13.37 7.99
C SER A 15 2.96 -12.18 7.23
N ILE A 16 3.68 -11.32 7.95
CA ILE A 16 4.36 -10.13 7.38
C ILE A 16 5.38 -10.58 6.32
N GLU A 17 6.15 -11.62 6.60
CA GLU A 17 7.18 -12.14 5.70
C GLU A 17 6.59 -12.60 4.36
N ALA A 18 5.42 -13.24 4.38
CA ALA A 18 4.73 -13.65 3.16
C ALA A 18 4.22 -12.45 2.35
N ALA A 19 3.75 -11.39 3.03
CA ALA A 19 3.34 -10.15 2.38
C ALA A 19 4.55 -9.44 1.74
N GLU A 20 5.66 -9.36 2.48
CA GLU A 20 6.89 -8.70 2.05
C GLU A 20 7.54 -9.44 0.88
N ALA A 21 7.69 -10.76 0.97
CA ALA A 21 8.21 -11.60 -0.10
C ALA A 21 7.34 -11.53 -1.36
N PHE A 22 6.01 -11.42 -1.21
CA PHE A 22 5.11 -11.26 -2.35
C PHE A 22 5.28 -9.90 -3.03
N MET A 23 5.36 -8.82 -2.24
CA MET A 23 5.62 -7.47 -2.76
C MET A 23 7.00 -7.37 -3.41
N GLU A 24 8.01 -8.08 -2.88
CA GLU A 24 9.34 -8.20 -3.47
C GLU A 24 9.34 -8.96 -4.78
N GLN A 25 8.80 -10.16 -4.79
CA GLN A 25 8.80 -11.02 -5.96
C GLN A 25 8.00 -10.43 -7.13
N LYS A 26 6.99 -9.60 -6.83
CA LYS A 26 6.14 -8.95 -7.83
C LYS A 26 6.52 -7.51 -8.12
N ASP A 27 7.50 -6.96 -7.40
CA ASP A 27 7.89 -5.54 -7.47
C ASP A 27 6.67 -4.61 -7.30
N PHE A 28 5.88 -4.85 -6.25
CA PHE A 28 4.72 -4.03 -5.91
C PHE A 28 5.05 -3.02 -4.82
N ALA A 29 4.66 -1.77 -5.05
CA ALA A 29 4.65 -0.72 -4.05
C ALA A 29 3.37 -0.82 -3.21
N GLY A 30 3.46 -0.59 -1.91
CA GLY A 30 2.29 -0.54 -1.04
C GLY A 30 2.60 -0.50 0.46
N HIS A 31 1.54 -0.68 1.25
CA HIS A 31 1.57 -0.71 2.70
C HIS A 31 1.12 -2.09 3.21
N ILE A 32 1.82 -2.62 4.20
CA ILE A 32 1.44 -3.81 4.95
C ILE A 32 0.76 -3.35 6.22
N LEU A 33 -0.53 -3.63 6.30
CA LEU A 33 -1.39 -3.35 7.43
C LEU A 33 -1.56 -4.61 8.29
N LYS A 34 -1.57 -4.45 9.62
CA LYS A 34 -1.94 -5.48 10.59
C LYS A 34 -3.37 -5.24 11.02
N ARG A 35 -4.18 -6.28 10.95
CA ARG A 35 -5.56 -6.34 11.41
C ARG A 35 -5.71 -7.44 12.45
N ASP A 36 -6.83 -7.46 13.17
CA ASP A 36 -7.17 -8.55 14.09
C ASP A 36 -7.18 -9.94 13.43
N ASN A 37 -7.52 -9.98 12.14
CA ASN A 37 -7.61 -11.24 11.38
C ASN A 37 -6.34 -11.58 10.59
N GLY A 38 -5.20 -10.94 10.87
CA GLY A 38 -3.91 -11.19 10.21
C GLY A 38 -3.27 -9.96 9.57
N TYR A 39 -2.60 -10.14 8.44
CA TYR A 39 -1.93 -9.06 7.71
C TYR A 39 -2.60 -8.81 6.37
N ALA A 40 -2.53 -7.59 5.87
CA ALA A 40 -3.05 -7.22 4.55
C ALA A 40 -2.07 -6.29 3.86
N ALA A 41 -1.62 -6.66 2.66
CA ALA A 41 -0.84 -5.76 1.82
C ALA A 41 -1.80 -4.98 0.92
N VAL A 42 -1.74 -3.66 0.96
CA VAL A 42 -2.57 -2.73 0.18
C VAL A 42 -1.69 -1.85 -0.69
N CYS A 43 -2.20 -1.39 -1.83
CA CYS A 43 -1.47 -0.50 -2.73
C CYS A 43 -1.39 0.94 -2.21
N PRO A 44 -0.48 1.79 -2.73
CA PRO A 44 -0.26 3.16 -2.23
C PRO A 44 -1.45 4.10 -2.46
N THR A 45 -2.27 3.76 -3.46
CA THR A 45 -3.48 4.48 -3.84
C THR A 45 -4.62 4.27 -2.84
N TYR A 46 -4.43 3.35 -1.88
CA TYR A 46 -5.40 3.10 -0.84
C TYR A 46 -5.24 4.16 0.26
N PRO A 47 -6.29 4.95 0.57
CA PRO A 47 -6.17 6.01 1.55
C PRO A 47 -5.89 5.44 2.95
N ASP A 48 -4.95 6.09 3.64
CA ASP A 48 -4.67 5.87 5.05
C ASP A 48 -5.98 5.98 5.86
N GLY A 49 -6.26 4.99 6.72
CA GLY A 49 -7.48 4.98 7.55
C GLY A 49 -8.74 4.38 6.92
N PHE A 50 -8.68 3.78 5.71
CA PHE A 50 -9.83 3.02 5.18
C PHE A 50 -10.28 1.89 6.11
N TYR A 51 -9.33 1.28 6.81
CA TYR A 51 -9.60 0.33 7.88
C TYR A 51 -9.25 0.99 9.22
N PRO A 52 -10.25 1.40 10.02
CA PRO A 52 -10.01 2.05 11.31
C PRO A 52 -9.36 1.10 12.33
N ASP A 53 -9.43 -0.21 12.10
CA ASP A 53 -8.80 -1.28 12.88
C ASP A 53 -7.39 -1.67 12.39
N ALA A 54 -6.95 -1.16 11.24
CA ALA A 54 -5.71 -1.62 10.63
C ALA A 54 -4.52 -0.72 10.96
N VAL A 55 -3.48 -1.31 11.52
CA VAL A 55 -2.24 -0.61 11.89
C VAL A 55 -1.21 -0.79 10.79
N LEU A 56 -0.69 0.31 10.25
CA LEU A 56 0.42 0.27 9.30
C LEU A 56 1.67 -0.28 9.99
N VAL A 57 2.10 -1.47 9.56
CA VAL A 57 3.29 -2.15 10.09
C VAL A 57 4.51 -1.78 9.28
N LYS A 58 4.38 -1.80 7.96
CA LYS A 58 5.51 -1.62 7.06
C LYS A 58 5.04 -1.06 5.73
N SER A 59 5.90 -0.32 5.06
CA SER A 59 5.63 0.15 3.70
C SER A 59 6.79 -0.25 2.83
N ARG A 60 6.51 -0.69 1.60
CA ARG A 60 7.53 -1.13 0.66
C ARG A 60 7.33 -0.39 -0.65
N ASP A 61 8.43 0.12 -1.19
CA ASP A 61 8.45 0.71 -2.51
C ASP A 61 8.81 -0.36 -3.56
N ASN A 62 8.42 -0.11 -4.80
CA ASN A 62 8.89 -0.89 -5.94
C ASN A 62 9.98 -0.17 -6.70
N ALA A 63 10.59 -0.82 -7.70
CA ALA A 63 11.60 -0.20 -8.54
C ALA A 63 11.09 1.07 -9.26
N LYS A 64 9.77 1.23 -9.38
CA LYS A 64 9.11 2.40 -9.96
C LYS A 64 8.89 3.56 -8.98
N GLY A 65 9.10 3.37 -7.67
CA GLY A 65 8.89 4.44 -6.69
C GLY A 65 7.42 4.85 -6.51
N GLU A 66 6.46 3.95 -6.80
CA GLU A 66 5.03 4.31 -6.82
C GLU A 66 4.46 4.67 -5.44
N LEU A 67 5.08 4.19 -4.35
CA LEU A 67 4.69 4.55 -2.99
C LEU A 67 5.08 6.01 -2.69
N ALA A 68 6.32 6.37 -3.03
CA ALA A 68 6.82 7.74 -2.93
C ALA A 68 6.06 8.70 -3.86
N ALA A 69 5.68 8.26 -5.06
CA ALA A 69 4.87 9.05 -5.99
C ALA A 69 3.47 9.32 -5.43
N SER A 70 2.85 8.32 -4.78
CA SER A 70 1.51 8.45 -4.20
C SER A 70 1.49 9.31 -2.94
N LYS A 71 2.55 9.25 -2.12
CA LYS A 71 2.74 10.21 -1.02
C LYS A 71 2.92 11.64 -1.54
N ASN A 72 3.67 11.82 -2.64
CA ASN A 72 3.85 13.13 -3.25
C ASN A 72 2.58 13.72 -3.86
N LEU A 73 1.65 12.88 -4.34
CA LEU A 73 0.37 13.37 -4.87
C LEU A 73 -0.53 13.99 -3.78
N LEU A 74 -0.41 13.53 -2.53
CA LEU A 74 -1.13 14.10 -1.39
C LEU A 74 -0.42 15.32 -0.78
N THR A 75 0.87 15.53 -1.06
CA THR A 75 1.63 16.73 -0.66
C THR A 75 1.86 17.77 -1.76
N LEU A 76 1.43 17.53 -3.01
CA LEU A 76 1.23 18.57 -4.04
C LEU A 76 -0.27 18.73 -4.26
N SER A 77 -0.99 19.47 -3.42
CA SER A 77 -1.27 20.89 -3.68
C SER A 77 -2.01 21.44 -2.46
N PRO A 78 -1.67 22.63 -1.95
CA PRO A 78 -2.20 23.82 -2.61
C PRO A 78 -1.22 25.00 -2.64
N ALA A 79 -1.01 25.58 -3.82
CA ALA A 79 -1.14 27.03 -4.07
C ALA A 79 -0.26 27.46 -5.26
N SER A 80 -0.94 28.16 -6.18
CA SER A 80 -0.46 29.35 -6.87
C SER A 80 0.97 29.37 -7.42
N ASP A 81 1.08 29.26 -8.74
CA ASP A 81 1.69 30.35 -9.51
C ASP A 81 1.07 30.36 -10.92
N CYS A 82 -0.15 30.92 -10.98
CA CYS A 82 -0.62 31.60 -12.18
C CYS A 82 -0.31 33.08 -11.97
N CYS A 83 0.79 33.56 -12.54
CA CYS A 83 1.11 34.97 -12.74
C CYS A 83 1.73 35.15 -14.12
#